data_AF-A0A1S3DND7-F1
#
_entry.id   AF-A0A1S3DND7-F1
#
_cell.length_a   1.000
_cell.length_b   1.000
_cell.length_c   1.000
_cell.angle_alpha   90.00
_cell.angle_beta   90.00
_cell.angle_gamma   90.00
#
_symmetry.space_group_name_H-M   'P 1'
#
loop_
_entity.id
_entity.type
_entity.pdbx_description
1 polymer ?
#
loop_
_entity_poly.entity_id
_entity_poly.type
_entity_poly.pdbx_seq_one_letter_code
_entity_poly.pdbx_strand_id
1 'polypeptide(L)'
;MLFVHRECSFVHKAMIAESIGARGVIISDNDPDSDDFYVEMISDQSKREIHIPVAFLVGKNGRVIKNALKRLKMDYALINIPVNLTYVPIHKMNQPPWMQI
;
A
#
# COMPACT_ATOMS: atom_id res chain seq x y z
N MET A 1 4.00 1.59 -6.30
CA MET A 1 5.13 0.65 -6.07
C MET A 1 4.93 -0.05 -4.73
N LEU A 2 5.30 -1.33 -4.59
CA LEU A 2 5.15 -2.09 -3.33
C LEU A 2 6.50 -2.32 -2.66
N PHE A 3 6.67 -1.85 -1.42
CA PHE A 3 7.84 -2.12 -0.57
C PHE A 3 7.49 -3.05 0.57
N VAL A 4 8.52 -3.68 1.15
CA VAL A 4 8.42 -4.37 2.44
C VAL A 4 9.08 -3.49 3.50
N HIS A 5 8.40 -3.34 4.63
CA HIS A 5 8.94 -2.65 5.80
C HIS A 5 10.09 -3.48 6.37
N ARG A 6 11.25 -2.87 6.61
CA ARG A 6 12.45 -3.51 7.17
C ARG A 6 13.27 -2.42 7.87
N GLU A 7 14.54 -2.26 7.51
CA GLU A 7 15.52 -1.48 8.26
C GLU A 7 15.54 0.03 7.98
N CYS A 8 14.77 0.51 6.99
CA CYS A 8 14.72 1.94 6.64
C CYS A 8 13.33 2.54 6.85
N SER A 9 13.28 3.84 7.15
CA SER A 9 12.04 4.57 7.47
C SER A 9 11.04 4.56 6.32
N PHE A 10 9.75 4.69 6.66
CA PHE A 10 8.68 4.85 5.67
C PHE A 10 8.93 6.06 4.77
N VAL A 11 9.43 7.16 5.36
CA VAL A 11 9.77 8.39 4.65
C VAL A 11 10.85 8.12 3.60
N HIS A 12 11.92 7.44 3.95
CA HIS A 12 13.00 7.13 3.01
C HIS A 12 12.53 6.26 1.83
N LYS A 13 11.68 5.26 2.08
CA LYS A 13 11.10 4.41 1.02
C LYS A 13 10.22 5.21 0.07
N ALA A 14 9.40 6.10 0.62
CA ALA A 14 8.52 6.95 -0.16
C ALA A 14 9.29 7.98 -1.01
N MET A 15 10.35 8.58 -0.45
CA MET A 15 11.27 9.46 -1.17
C MET A 15 11.93 8.76 -2.37
N ILE A 16 12.40 7.52 -2.18
CA ILE A 16 12.97 6.72 -3.28
C ILE A 16 11.91 6.43 -4.34
N ALA A 17 10.69 6.07 -3.93
CA ALA A 17 9.60 5.81 -4.86
C ALA A 17 9.26 7.05 -5.69
N GLU A 18 9.19 8.22 -5.03
CA GLU A 18 8.94 9.50 -5.68
C GLU A 18 10.06 9.87 -6.66
N SER A 19 11.33 9.68 -6.30
CA SER A 19 12.47 10.05 -7.15
C SER A 19 12.56 9.25 -8.44
N ILE A 20 12.02 8.02 -8.47
CA ILE A 20 11.93 7.20 -9.69
C ILE A 20 10.59 7.40 -10.45
N GLY A 21 9.80 8.41 -10.07
CA GLY A 21 8.57 8.79 -10.76
C GLY A 21 7.34 7.99 -10.37
N ALA A 22 7.33 7.29 -9.23
CA ALA A 22 6.12 6.63 -8.75
C ALA A 22 5.04 7.65 -8.40
N ARG A 23 3.78 7.33 -8.71
CA ARG A 23 2.61 8.16 -8.34
C ARG A 23 2.06 7.87 -6.95
N GLY A 24 2.64 6.89 -6.25
CA GLY A 24 2.19 6.42 -4.95
C GLY A 24 2.90 5.14 -4.54
N VAL A 25 2.92 4.88 -3.24
CA VAL A 25 3.63 3.74 -2.66
C VAL A 25 2.76 3.00 -1.66
N ILE A 26 2.80 1.67 -1.73
CA ILE A 26 2.20 0.77 -0.75
C ILE A 26 3.38 0.10 -0.01
N ILE A 27 3.37 0.14 1.31
CA ILE A 27 4.39 -0.48 2.14
C ILE A 27 3.72 -1.60 2.93
N SER A 28 4.17 -2.83 2.70
CA SER A 28 3.69 -4.02 3.40
C SER A 28 4.54 -4.30 4.63
N ASP A 29 3.96 -4.87 5.67
CA ASP A 29 4.72 -5.52 6.75
C ASP A 29 5.68 -6.58 6.19
N ASN A 30 6.78 -6.81 6.89
CA ASN A 30 7.72 -7.89 6.65
C ASN A 30 7.20 -9.25 7.09
N ASP A 31 6.42 -9.29 8.16
CA ASP A 31 5.89 -10.54 8.67
C ASP A 31 4.74 -11.00 7.76
N PRO A 32 4.93 -12.08 6.97
CA PRO A 32 3.92 -12.56 6.03
C PRO A 32 2.64 -13.08 6.70
N ASP A 33 2.69 -13.36 8.00
CA ASP A 33 1.60 -13.94 8.77
C ASP A 33 1.06 -12.94 9.81
N SER A 34 1.65 -11.73 9.89
CA SER A 34 1.07 -10.61 10.63
C SER A 34 -0.32 -10.32 10.09
N ASP A 35 -1.29 -10.36 10.99
CA ASP A 35 -2.66 -9.88 10.84
C ASP A 35 -2.86 -8.59 11.68
N ASP A 36 -1.77 -8.02 12.21
CA ASP A 36 -1.80 -6.83 13.06
C ASP A 36 -2.03 -5.56 12.22
N PHE A 37 -3.11 -4.85 12.54
CA PHE A 37 -3.52 -3.62 11.87
C PHE A 37 -2.86 -2.37 12.45
N TYR A 38 -2.15 -2.49 13.57
CA TYR A 38 -1.56 -1.37 14.29
C TYR A 38 -0.12 -1.14 13.81
N VAL A 39 0.04 -0.31 12.79
CA VAL A 39 1.31 0.36 12.49
C VAL A 39 1.10 1.86 12.50
N GLU A 40 1.88 2.55 13.31
CA GLU A 40 1.99 3.99 13.22
C GLU A 40 3.11 4.33 12.23
N MET A 41 2.72 4.88 11.07
CA MET A 41 3.68 5.42 10.12
C MET A 41 4.20 6.77 10.64
N ILE A 42 5.10 6.72 11.62
CA ILE A 42 5.69 7.91 12.21
C ILE A 42 6.75 8.46 11.25
N SER A 43 6.71 9.78 11.03
CA SER A 43 7.77 10.48 10.30
C SER A 43 9.09 10.36 11.07
N ASP A 44 10.18 10.12 10.37
CA ASP A 44 11.52 9.96 10.96
C ASP A 44 12.14 11.31 11.41
N GLN A 45 11.32 12.36 11.58
CA GLN A 45 11.71 13.74 11.89
C GLN A 45 12.71 14.35 10.89
N SER A 46 13.02 13.64 9.81
CA SER A 46 13.73 14.25 8.70
C SER A 46 12.82 15.31 8.12
N LYS A 47 13.31 16.54 7.93
CA LYS A 47 12.54 17.64 7.31
C LYS A 47 12.29 17.41 5.82
N ARG A 48 12.17 16.15 5.40
CA ARG A 48 11.99 15.70 4.03
C ARG A 48 10.50 15.62 3.78
N GLU A 49 10.07 16.34 2.75
CA GLU A 49 8.67 16.35 2.32
C GLU A 49 8.48 15.34 1.18
N ILE A 50 7.39 14.58 1.26
CA ILE A 50 6.96 13.60 0.25
C ILE A 50 5.63 14.08 -0.31
N HIS A 51 5.49 14.09 -1.64
CA HIS A 51 4.29 14.62 -2.30
C HIS A 51 3.41 13.53 -2.93
N ILE A 52 3.81 12.26 -2.79
CA ILE A 52 3.06 11.11 -3.26
C ILE A 52 2.29 10.44 -2.12
N PRO A 53 1.09 9.87 -2.37
CA PRO A 53 0.36 9.12 -1.38
C PRO A 53 1.12 7.86 -0.94
N VAL A 54 1.14 7.64 0.38
CA VAL A 54 1.76 6.48 1.03
C VAL A 54 0.67 5.72 1.79
N ALA A 55 0.54 4.42 1.52
CA ALA A 55 -0.37 3.54 2.22
C ALA A 55 0.39 2.37 2.87
N PHE A 56 -0.05 1.96 4.06
CA PHE A 56 0.43 0.75 4.70
C PHE A 56 -0.51 -0.43 4.43
N LEU A 57 0.06 -1.63 4.37
CA LEU A 57 -0.66 -2.85 4.12
C LEU A 57 -0.13 -3.95 5.06
N VAL A 58 -1.04 -4.72 5.62
CA VAL A 58 -0.72 -5.87 6.47
C VAL A 58 0.07 -6.92 5.66
N GLY A 59 1.03 -7.59 6.31
CA GLY A 59 1.99 -8.46 5.63
C GLY A 59 1.36 -9.62 4.84
N LYS A 60 0.30 -10.21 5.38
CA LYS A 60 -0.49 -11.24 4.70
C LYS A 60 -1.08 -10.76 3.38
N ASN A 61 -1.64 -9.56 3.34
CA ASN A 61 -2.17 -8.97 2.11
C ASN A 61 -1.03 -8.72 1.10
N GLY A 62 0.15 -8.29 1.58
CA GLY A 62 1.29 -8.00 0.72
C GLY A 62 1.84 -9.27 0.09
N ARG A 63 1.86 -10.36 0.86
CA ARG A 63 2.16 -11.72 0.38
C ARG A 63 1.16 -12.17 -0.67
N VAL A 64 -0.15 -11.98 -0.45
CA VAL A 64 -1.18 -12.34 -1.44
C VAL A 64 -0.95 -11.61 -2.76
N ILE A 65 -0.70 -10.30 -2.75
CA ILE A 65 -0.42 -9.51 -3.97
C ILE A 65 0.83 -10.03 -4.68
N LYS A 66 1.93 -10.25 -3.95
CA LYS A 66 3.17 -10.76 -4.53
C LYS A 66 3.01 -12.17 -5.11
N ASN A 67 2.29 -13.04 -4.42
CA ASN A 67 2.03 -14.39 -4.88
C ASN A 67 1.14 -14.39 -6.13
N ALA A 68 0.16 -13.49 -6.20
CA ALA A 68 -0.66 -13.31 -7.39
C ALA A 68 0.19 -12.88 -8.60
N LEU A 69 1.05 -11.88 -8.45
CA LEU A 69 1.98 -11.43 -9.50
C LEU A 69 2.90 -12.56 -9.97
N LYS A 70 3.53 -13.28 -9.03
CA LYS A 70 4.40 -14.43 -9.33
C LYS A 70 3.66 -15.54 -10.07
N ARG A 71 2.47 -15.92 -9.58
CA ARG A 71 1.64 -16.97 -10.19
C ARG A 71 1.22 -16.61 -11.61
N LEU A 72 0.90 -15.34 -11.85
CA LEU A 72 0.51 -14.82 -13.17
C LEU A 72 1.72 -14.51 -14.07
N LYS A 73 2.95 -14.67 -13.57
CA LYS A 73 4.21 -14.29 -14.26
C LYS A 73 4.19 -12.83 -14.72
N MET A 74 3.69 -11.94 -13.87
CA MET A 74 3.62 -10.50 -14.13
C MET A 74 4.63 -9.76 -13.26
N ASP A 75 5.44 -8.91 -13.88
CA ASP A 75 6.40 -8.07 -13.16
C ASP A 75 5.73 -6.86 -12.49
N TYR A 76 4.56 -6.46 -12.98
CA TYR A 76 3.75 -5.37 -12.44
C TYR A 76 2.26 -5.62 -12.68
N ALA A 77 1.41 -4.90 -11.94
CA ALA A 77 -0.02 -4.86 -12.18
C ALA A 77 -0.52 -3.41 -12.16
N LEU A 78 -1.52 -3.13 -12.99
CA LEU A 78 -2.28 -1.89 -12.93
C LEU A 78 -3.35 -2.04 -11.85
N ILE A 79 -3.37 -1.14 -10.88
CA ILE A 79 -4.38 -1.10 -9.82
C ILE A 79 -5.08 0.25 -9.85
N ASN A 80 -6.39 0.26 -9.58
CA ASN A 80 -7.14 1.48 -9.40
C ASN A 80 -7.44 1.65 -7.91
N ILE A 81 -6.90 2.70 -7.29
CA ILE A 81 -7.16 3.02 -5.88
C ILE A 81 -8.14 4.18 -5.86
N PRO A 82 -9.40 3.96 -5.44
CA PRO A 82 -10.38 5.03 -5.34
C PRO A 82 -10.03 5.93 -4.14
N VAL A 83 -9.38 7.05 -4.43
CA VAL A 83 -8.94 8.02 -3.40
C VAL A 83 -10.04 8.97 -2.92
N ASN A 84 -11.17 9.05 -3.64
CA ASN A 84 -12.27 9.95 -3.32
C ASN A 84 -13.61 9.19 -3.30
N LEU A 85 -13.95 8.63 -2.14
CA LEU A 85 -15.21 7.94 -1.88
C LEU A 85 -16.11 8.69 -0.91
N THR A 86 -15.71 9.86 -0.42
CA THR A 86 -16.37 10.59 0.68
C THR A 86 -17.84 10.90 0.40
N TYR A 87 -18.21 11.15 -0.87
CA TYR A 87 -19.58 11.46 -1.27
C TYR A 87 -20.24 10.39 -2.13
N VAL A 88 -19.61 9.23 -2.29
CA VAL A 88 -20.17 8.13 -3.08
C VAL A 88 -21.15 7.37 -2.19
N PRO A 89 -22.45 7.32 -2.53
CA PRO A 89 -23.41 6.54 -1.75
C PRO A 89 -23.02 5.06 -1.73
N ILE A 90 -23.21 4.40 -0.58
CA ILE A 90 -22.83 2.99 -0.34
C ILE A 90 -23.34 2.03 -1.43
N HIS A 91 -24.56 2.26 -1.93
CA HIS A 91 -25.19 1.46 -3.01
C HIS A 91 -24.55 1.65 -4.40
N LYS A 92 -23.73 2.69 -4.58
CA LYS A 92 -22.95 2.95 -5.80
C LYS A 92 -21.48 2.57 -5.65
N MET A 93 -21.05 2.16 -4.46
CA MET A 93 -19.71 1.66 -4.26
C MET A 93 -19.62 0.23 -4.79
N ASN A 94 -18.60 -0.05 -5.61
CA ASN A 94 -18.26 -1.42 -5.98
C ASN A 94 -17.72 -2.14 -4.75
N GLN A 95 -18.62 -2.73 -3.97
CA GLN A 95 -18.26 -3.49 -2.78
C GLN A 95 -17.84 -4.90 -3.19
N PRO A 96 -16.83 -5.46 -2.51
CA PRO A 96 -16.48 -6.84 -2.75
C PRO A 96 -17.60 -7.77 -2.26
N PRO A 97 -17.79 -8.93 -2.91
CA PRO A 97 -18.98 -9.78 -2.72
C PRO A 97 -19.11 -10.38 -1.31
N TRP A 98 -18.06 -10.33 -0.48
CA TRP A 98 -18.07 -10.79 0.91
C TRP A 98 -18.50 -9.70 1.91
N MET A 99 -18.70 -8.47 1.47
CA MET A 99 -19.38 -7.44 2.26
C MET A 99 -20.87 -7.47 1.93
N GLN A 100 -21.56 -8.47 2.48
CA GLN A 100 -23.02 -8.51 2.42
C GLN A 100 -23.56 -7.61 3.53
N ILE A 101 -23.93 -6.37 3.17
CA ILE A 101 -24.75 -5.47 3.98
C ILE A 101 -26.15 -5.46 3.37
#